data_AF-A0A972V9A2-F1
#
_entry.id   AF-A0A972V9A2-F1
#
_cell.length_a   1.000
_cell.length_b   1.000
_cell.length_c   1.000
_cell.angle_alpha   90.00
_cell.angle_beta   90.00
_cell.angle_gamma   90.00
#
_symmetry.space_group_name_H-M   'P 1'
#
loop_
_entity.id
_entity.type
_entity.pdbx_description
1 polymer ?
#
loop_
_entity_poly.entity_id
_entity_poly.type
_entity_poly.pdbx_seq_one_letter_code
_entity_poly.pdbx_strand_id
1 'polypeptide(L)'
;MPTLKHFEAALYPAARSGAFVTVELCIGQPEKVPRLKIEAATLGGLVDQVKTFAEAHGQPCAAWLRCTDKRAPAGFKALPDLYYNLDNPKPQAAAA
;
A
#
# COMPACT_ATOMS: atom_id res chain seq x y z
N MET A 1 -1.76 23.69 -12.95
CA MET A 1 -2.72 22.79 -12.27
C MET A 1 -2.06 21.43 -12.14
N PRO A 2 -1.97 20.83 -10.94
CA PRO A 2 -1.40 19.50 -10.80
C PRO A 2 -2.31 18.50 -11.55
N THR A 3 -1.72 17.70 -12.43
CA THR A 3 -2.46 16.71 -13.21
C THR A 3 -2.71 15.49 -12.35
N LEU A 4 -3.97 15.03 -12.28
CA LEU A 4 -4.31 13.76 -11.65
C LEU A 4 -3.56 12.61 -12.34
N LYS A 5 -3.10 11.68 -11.51
CA LYS A 5 -2.34 10.50 -11.92
C LYS A 5 -2.99 9.25 -11.32
N HIS A 6 -2.95 8.16 -12.08
CA HIS A 6 -3.55 6.90 -11.68
C HIS A 6 -2.50 5.94 -11.14
N PHE A 7 -2.81 5.36 -9.99
CA PHE A 7 -1.98 4.41 -9.27
C PHE A 7 -2.78 3.18 -8.88
N GLU A 8 -2.07 2.09 -8.65
CA GLU A 8 -2.57 0.87 -8.03
C GLU A 8 -1.72 0.61 -6.79
N ALA A 9 -2.37 0.46 -5.65
CA ALA A 9 -1.76 0.04 -4.39
C ALA A 9 -2.11 -1.42 -4.14
N ALA A 10 -1.11 -2.22 -3.77
CA ALA A 10 -1.25 -3.61 -3.38
C ALA A 10 -0.70 -3.80 -1.96
N LEU A 11 -1.47 -4.38 -1.06
CA LEU A 11 -1.04 -4.66 0.31
C LEU A 11 -0.57 -6.10 0.42
N TYR A 12 0.73 -6.29 0.63
CA TYR A 12 1.31 -7.60 0.92
C TYR A 12 1.40 -7.80 2.42
N PRO A 13 1.13 -9.01 2.95
CA PRO A 13 1.36 -9.30 4.35
C PRO A 13 2.81 -9.01 4.73
N ALA A 14 3.02 -8.35 5.86
CA ALA A 14 4.35 -8.02 6.33
C ALA A 14 4.47 -8.18 7.84
N ALA A 15 5.59 -8.68 8.34
CA ALA A 15 5.85 -8.84 9.76
C ALA A 15 7.16 -8.16 10.15
N ARG A 16 7.20 -7.53 11.32
CA ARG A 16 8.44 -7.00 11.90
C ARG A 16 9.03 -8.02 12.88
N SER A 17 10.30 -8.35 12.69
CA SER A 17 11.09 -9.17 13.61
C SER A 17 12.35 -8.39 14.00
N GLY A 18 12.31 -7.74 15.16
CA GLY A 18 13.36 -6.82 15.60
C GLY A 18 13.56 -5.67 14.60
N ALA A 19 14.76 -5.56 14.05
CA ALA A 19 15.12 -4.53 13.06
C ALA A 19 14.72 -4.85 11.62
N PHE A 20 14.18 -6.05 11.35
CA PHE A 20 13.87 -6.52 10.01
C PHE A 20 12.37 -6.51 9.75
N VAL A 21 11.99 -6.21 8.50
CA VAL A 21 10.61 -6.38 8.01
C VAL A 21 10.63 -7.46 6.94
N THR A 22 9.85 -8.52 7.16
CA THR A 22 9.64 -9.59 6.18
C THR A 22 8.34 -9.32 5.46
N VAL A 23 8.37 -9.38 4.12
CA VAL A 23 7.19 -9.23 3.27
C VAL A 23 6.91 -10.57 2.60
N GLU A 24 5.69 -11.07 2.71
CA GLU A 24 5.27 -12.29 2.03
C GLU A 24 4.82 -11.96 0.61
N LEU A 25 5.54 -12.50 -0.39
CA LEU A 25 5.17 -12.38 -1.78
C LEU A 25 4.15 -13.48 -2.13
N CYS A 26 2.87 -13.13 -2.13
CA CYS A 26 1.76 -14.03 -2.45
C CYS A 26 1.64 -14.29 -3.97
N ILE A 27 2.70 -14.81 -4.60
CA ILE A 27 2.75 -15.08 -6.04
C ILE A 27 1.65 -16.11 -6.41
N GLY A 28 0.79 -15.76 -7.37
CA GLY A 28 -0.32 -16.62 -7.80
C GLY A 28 -1.54 -16.63 -6.87
N GLN A 29 -1.57 -15.80 -5.82
CA GLN A 29 -2.70 -15.69 -4.89
C GLN A 29 -3.23 -14.24 -4.85
N PRO A 30 -3.88 -13.77 -5.93
CA PRO A 30 -4.34 -12.38 -6.03
C PRO A 30 -5.39 -12.01 -4.97
N GLU A 31 -6.15 -12.98 -4.48
CA GLU A 31 -7.18 -12.78 -3.44
C GLU A 31 -6.59 -12.43 -2.07
N LYS A 32 -5.34 -12.84 -1.79
CA LYS A 32 -4.64 -12.52 -0.54
C LYS A 32 -3.97 -11.16 -0.54
N VAL A 33 -3.96 -10.48 -1.68
CA VAL A 33 -3.30 -9.19 -1.84
C VAL A 33 -4.39 -8.16 -2.13
N PRO A 34 -4.93 -7.48 -1.10
CA PRO A 34 -5.88 -6.40 -1.31
C PRO A 34 -5.29 -5.33 -2.24
N ARG A 35 -6.09 -4.90 -3.22
CA ARG A 35 -5.69 -3.88 -4.18
C ARG A 35 -6.66 -2.72 -4.21
N LEU A 36 -6.12 -1.52 -4.39
CA LEU A 36 -6.89 -0.30 -4.52
C LEU A 36 -6.38 0.52 -5.71
N LYS A 37 -7.29 0.96 -6.57
CA LYS A 37 -6.98 1.97 -7.59
C LYS A 37 -7.12 3.35 -6.97
N ILE A 38 -6.10 4.18 -7.16
CA ILE A 38 -5.97 5.48 -6.51
C ILE A 38 -5.74 6.54 -7.57
N GLU A 39 -6.41 7.68 -7.42
CA GLU A 39 -6.12 8.88 -8.19
C GLU A 39 -5.52 9.93 -7.26
N ALA A 40 -4.33 10.43 -7.61
CA ALA A 40 -3.62 11.40 -6.79
C ALA A 40 -2.94 12.46 -7.66
N ALA A 41 -3.02 13.70 -7.21
CA ALA A 41 -2.34 14.84 -7.84
C ALA A 41 -0.94 15.09 -7.24
N THR A 42 -0.67 14.56 -6.04
CA THR A 42 0.57 14.73 -5.28
C THR A 42 0.98 13.43 -4.58
N LEU A 43 2.26 13.30 -4.22
CA LEU A 43 2.77 12.16 -3.47
C LEU A 43 2.11 12.05 -2.09
N GLY A 44 1.92 13.17 -1.38
CA GLY A 44 1.25 13.19 -0.08
C GLY A 44 -0.17 12.62 -0.16
N GLY A 45 -0.97 13.09 -1.12
CA GLY A 45 -2.34 12.58 -1.31
C GLY A 45 -2.40 11.11 -1.74
N LEU A 46 -1.35 10.59 -2.42
CA LEU A 46 -1.23 9.17 -2.69
C LEU A 46 -0.97 8.39 -1.39
N VAL A 47 0.01 8.83 -0.59
CA VAL A 47 0.37 8.16 0.68
C VAL A 47 -0.80 8.16 1.66
N ASP A 48 -1.55 9.27 1.78
CA ASP A 48 -2.70 9.37 2.68
C ASP A 48 -3.82 8.39 2.31
N GLN A 49 -4.10 8.21 1.01
CA GLN A 49 -5.09 7.24 0.53
C GLN A 49 -4.64 5.80 0.78
N VAL A 50 -3.35 5.50 0.58
CA VAL A 50 -2.77 4.18 0.85
C VAL A 50 -2.78 3.88 2.35
N LYS A 51 -2.47 4.86 3.19
CA LYS A 51 -2.54 4.74 4.65
C LYS A 51 -3.97 4.43 5.09
N THR A 52 -4.96 5.18 4.59
CA THR A 52 -6.39 4.93 4.88
C THR A 52 -6.79 3.51 4.47
N PHE A 53 -6.33 3.05 3.30
CA PHE A 53 -6.57 1.69 2.81
C PHE A 53 -5.95 0.62 3.73
N ALA A 54 -4.70 0.82 4.16
CA ALA A 54 -4.01 -0.10 5.06
C ALA A 54 -4.62 -0.11 6.47
N GLU A 55 -5.04 1.04 7.00
CA GLU A 55 -5.73 1.14 8.30
C GLU A 55 -7.10 0.45 8.28
N ALA A 56 -7.81 0.51 7.14
CA ALA A 56 -9.06 -0.23 6.94
C ALA A 56 -8.82 -1.74 6.82
N HIS A 57 -7.71 -2.15 6.19
CA HIS A 57 -7.30 -3.56 6.13
C HIS A 57 -6.95 -4.12 7.51
N GLY A 58 -6.36 -3.31 8.39
CA GLY A 58 -6.13 -3.63 9.81
C GLY A 58 -5.01 -4.63 10.09
N GLN A 59 -4.57 -5.41 9.09
CA GLN A 59 -3.46 -6.35 9.24
C GLN A 59 -2.10 -5.71 8.93
N PRO A 60 -1.00 -6.26 9.49
CA PRO A 60 0.36 -5.86 9.17
C PRO A 60 0.65 -6.03 7.68
N CYS A 61 1.04 -4.95 7.00
CA CYS A 61 1.22 -4.98 5.55
C CYS A 61 2.29 -4.02 5.03
N ALA A 62 2.89 -4.41 3.90
CA ALA A 62 3.71 -3.57 3.05
C ALA A 62 2.88 -3.14 1.83
N ALA A 63 2.81 -1.84 1.58
CA ALA A 63 2.11 -1.32 0.41
C ALA A 63 3.09 -1.17 -0.76
N TRP A 64 2.77 -1.84 -1.87
CA TRP A 64 3.42 -1.66 -3.15
C TRP A 64 2.60 -0.76 -4.03
N LEU A 65 3.25 0.29 -4.55
CA LEU A 65 2.61 1.29 -5.39
C LEU A 65 3.12 1.19 -6.82
N ARG A 66 2.18 1.16 -7.76
CA ARG A 66 2.47 1.16 -9.19
C ARG A 66 1.71 2.29 -9.85
N CYS A 67 2.41 3.14 -10.60
CA CYS A 67 1.76 4.07 -11.51
C CYS A 67 1.22 3.31 -12.73
N THR A 68 -0.06 3.50 -13.06
CA THR A 68 -0.72 2.85 -14.20
C THR A 68 -0.79 3.75 -15.43
N ASP A 69 -0.44 5.04 -15.29
CA ASP A 69 -0.32 5.95 -16.42
C ASP A 69 0.81 5.55 -17.39
N LYS A 70 0.63 5.84 -18.68
CA LYS A 70 1.60 5.55 -19.75
C LYS A 70 2.98 6.19 -19.54
N ARG A 71 3.08 7.23 -18.71
CA ARG A 71 4.33 7.97 -18.45
C ARG A 71 4.50 8.15 -16.95
N ALA A 72 5.71 7.84 -16.46
CA ALA A 72 6.09 8.07 -15.08
C ALA A 72 5.84 9.55 -14.70
N PRO A 73 5.06 9.82 -13.64
CA PRO A 73 4.74 11.19 -13.27
C PRO A 73 5.98 11.91 -12.73
N ALA A 74 6.26 13.09 -13.27
CA ALA A 74 7.34 13.95 -12.79
C ALA A 74 7.07 14.30 -11.31
N GLY A 75 8.04 14.06 -10.43
CA GLY A 75 7.90 14.23 -8.98
C GLY A 75 7.68 12.94 -8.18
N PHE A 76 7.43 11.80 -8.84
CA PHE A 76 7.28 10.47 -8.22
C PHE A 76 8.49 9.57 -8.52
N LYS A 77 9.70 10.13 -8.50
CA LYS A 77 10.93 9.43 -8.94
C LYS A 77 11.31 8.20 -8.10
N ALA A 78 10.86 8.12 -6.86
CA ALA A 78 10.96 6.94 -6.02
C ALA A 78 9.76 6.94 -5.08
N LEU A 79 8.83 6.00 -5.26
CA LEU A 79 7.78 5.77 -4.27
C LEU A 79 8.47 5.16 -3.04
N PRO A 80 8.26 5.70 -1.83
CA PRO A 80 8.87 5.14 -0.63
C PRO A 80 8.34 3.73 -0.35
N ASP A 81 9.14 2.92 0.33
CA ASP A 81 8.65 1.68 0.93
C ASP A 81 7.71 2.04 2.08
N LEU A 82 6.45 1.65 1.94
CA LEU A 82 5.39 1.99 2.89
C LEU A 82 4.99 0.74 3.67
N TYR A 83 5.15 0.81 4.99
CA TYR A 83 4.76 -0.25 5.90
C TYR A 83 3.72 0.25 6.90
N TYR A 84 2.67 -0.53 7.12
CA TYR A 84 1.54 -0.17 7.96
C TYR A 84 1.19 -1.29 8.93
N ASN A 85 0.62 -0.90 10.08
CA ASN A 85 0.10 -1.81 11.11
C ASN A 85 1.11 -2.85 11.65
N LEU A 86 2.42 -2.61 11.49
CA LEU A 86 3.46 -3.58 11.88
C LEU A 86 3.52 -3.82 13.39
N ASP A 87 3.36 -2.77 14.20
CA ASP A 87 3.54 -2.83 15.67
C ASP A 87 2.21 -2.88 16.44
N ASN A 88 1.10 -2.54 15.78
CA ASN A 88 -0.22 -2.50 16.41
C ASN A 88 -1.29 -2.95 15.40
N PRO A 89 -1.31 -4.25 15.04
CA PRO A 89 -2.36 -4.77 14.18
C PRO A 89 -3.72 -4.56 14.84
N LYS A 90 -4.68 -4.03 14.10
CA LYS A 90 -6.07 -4.06 14.58
C LYS A 90 -6.48 -5.52 14.67
N PRO A 91 -7.10 -5.97 15.78
CA PRO A 91 -7.68 -7.29 15.82
C PRO A 91 -8.65 -7.38 14.64
N GLN A 92 -8.43 -8.36 13.77
CA GLN A 92 -9.38 -8.71 12.73
C GLN A 92 -10.70 -8.90 13.46
N ALA A 93 -11.70 -8.06 13.15
CA ALA A 93 -13.05 -8.32 13.63
C ALA A 93 -13.35 -9.73 13.13
N ALA A 94 -13.34 -10.69 14.06
CA ALA A 94 -13.57 -12.09 13.75
C ALA A 94 -14.86 -12.11 12.95
N ALA A 95 -14.79 -12.60 11.72
CA ALA A 95 -15.98 -12.84 10.92
C ALA A 95 -16.90 -13.70 11.79
N ALA A 96 -17.96 -13.07 12.31
CA ALA A 96 -19.02 -13.73 13.04
C ALA A 96 -19.92 -14.48 12.05
#